data_AF-A0A2S7D855-F1
#
_entry.id   AF-A0A2S7D855-F1
#
_cell.length_a   1.000
_cell.length_b   1.000
_cell.length_c   1.000
_cell.angle_alpha   90.00
_cell.angle_beta   90.00
_cell.angle_gamma   90.00
#
_symmetry.space_group_name_H-M   'P 1'
#
loop_
_entity.id
_entity.type
_entity.pdbx_description
1 polymer ?
#
loop_
_entity_poly.entity_id
_entity_poly.type
_entity_poly.pdbx_seq_one_letter_code
_entity_poly.pdbx_strand_id
1 'polypeptide(L)'
;MIQRALEFDAQDVEHGMDTYYVEWSGQQCACYGGISKFSLQSNHAVITFAPDAAQVLGGMEALTISFQLTASKHLELRKALGRVFEGSGCLVVADA
;
A
#
# COMPACT_ATOMS: atom_id res chain seq x y z
N MET A 1 6.62 -3.57 -4.16
CA MET A 1 7.05 -3.12 -2.82
C MET A 1 6.08 -2.05 -2.33
N ILE A 2 5.81 -2.01 -1.02
CA ILE A 2 5.09 -0.89 -0.38
C ILE A 2 5.90 -0.46 0.85
N GLN A 3 6.19 0.82 0.97
CA GLN A 3 6.99 1.38 2.07
C GLN A 3 6.59 2.82 2.39
N ARG A 4 7.02 3.34 3.52
CA ARG A 4 6.82 4.75 3.91
C ARG A 4 8.03 5.25 4.72
N ALA A 5 8.45 6.49 4.47
CA ALA A 5 9.48 7.16 5.27
C ALA A 5 8.94 7.56 6.65
N LEU A 6 9.82 7.63 7.65
CA LEU A 6 9.44 8.01 9.02
C LEU A 6 9.44 9.52 9.24
N GLU A 7 10.19 10.24 8.42
CA GLU A 7 10.36 11.68 8.47
C GLU A 7 10.27 12.21 7.05
N PHE A 8 9.75 13.43 6.91
CA PHE A 8 9.56 14.12 5.64
C PHE A 8 10.15 15.51 5.77
N ASP A 9 10.87 15.94 4.75
CA ASP A 9 11.29 17.34 4.65
C ASP A 9 10.26 18.19 3.90
N ALA A 10 10.56 19.48 3.71
CA ALA A 10 9.65 20.39 3.03
C ALA A 10 9.45 20.03 1.54
N GLN A 11 10.49 19.47 0.90
CA GLN A 11 10.44 19.09 -0.50
C GLN A 11 9.57 17.84 -0.69
N ASP A 12 9.63 16.90 0.25
CA ASP A 12 8.75 15.72 0.23
C ASP A 12 7.28 16.12 0.26
N VAL A 13 6.90 17.05 1.15
CA VAL A 13 5.52 17.56 1.25
C VAL A 13 5.12 18.32 0.00
N GLU A 14 6.00 19.18 -0.54
CA GLU A 14 5.73 19.95 -1.76
C GLU A 14 5.42 19.06 -2.97
N HIS A 15 6.07 17.90 -3.05
CA HIS A 15 5.88 16.94 -4.13
C HIS A 15 4.88 15.81 -3.82
N GLY A 16 4.20 15.85 -2.67
CA GLY A 16 3.25 14.81 -2.25
C GLY A 16 3.91 13.44 -1.99
N MET A 17 5.20 13.45 -1.64
CA MET A 17 6.00 12.29 -1.25
C MET A 17 5.91 11.99 0.25
N ASP A 18 5.16 12.79 1.01
CA ASP A 18 4.88 12.66 2.44
C ASP A 18 3.88 11.54 2.78
N THR A 19 3.89 10.48 1.97
CA THR A 19 2.98 9.34 2.05
C THR A 19 3.73 8.04 1.73
N TYR A 20 3.01 6.93 1.58
CA TYR A 20 3.59 5.65 1.21
C TYR A 20 3.97 5.61 -0.28
N TYR A 21 5.04 4.90 -0.59
CA TYR A 21 5.51 4.59 -1.93
C TYR A 21 5.06 3.18 -2.35
N VAL A 22 4.64 3.05 -3.60
CA VAL A 22 4.25 1.78 -4.23
C VAL A 22 5.09 1.55 -5.47
N GLU A 23 5.61 0.32 -5.60
CA GLU A 23 6.34 -0.13 -6.78
C GLU A 23 5.84 -1.51 -7.23
N TRP A 24 5.63 -1.68 -8.52
CA TRP A 24 5.31 -2.96 -9.14
C TRP A 24 6.29 -3.29 -10.27
N SER A 25 6.89 -4.48 -10.26
CA SER A 25 7.80 -4.91 -11.33
C SER A 25 8.94 -3.91 -11.64
N GLY A 26 9.48 -3.23 -10.62
CA GLY A 26 10.57 -2.26 -10.73
C GLY A 26 10.11 -0.80 -10.77
N GLN A 27 11.06 0.13 -10.60
CA GLN A 27 10.80 1.56 -10.40
C GLN A 27 10.09 2.26 -11.58
N GLN A 28 10.07 1.66 -12.76
CA GLN A 28 9.32 2.18 -13.91
C GLN A 28 7.80 2.19 -13.71
N CYS A 29 7.27 1.34 -12.82
CA CYS A 29 5.86 1.32 -12.46
C CYS A 29 5.75 1.59 -10.96
N ALA A 30 6.00 2.84 -10.59
CA ALA A 30 5.97 3.27 -9.21
C ALA A 30 5.38 4.67 -9.03
N CYS A 31 4.78 4.90 -7.87
CA CYS A 31 4.20 6.18 -7.50
C CYS A 31 4.11 6.33 -5.98
N TYR A 32 3.90 7.56 -5.51
CA TYR A 32 3.53 7.84 -4.13
C TYR A 32 2.00 7.88 -4.02
N GLY A 33 1.46 7.28 -2.95
CA GLY A 33 0.03 7.15 -2.74
C GLY A 33 -0.63 6.18 -3.72
N GLY A 34 -1.74 6.60 -4.32
CA GLY A 34 -2.35 5.90 -5.47
C GLY A 34 -3.14 4.62 -5.15
N ILE A 35 -3.18 4.17 -3.90
CA ILE A 35 -4.05 3.06 -3.46
C ILE A 35 -5.35 3.64 -2.93
N SER A 36 -6.46 3.35 -3.60
CA SER A 36 -7.80 3.75 -3.15
C SER A 36 -8.31 2.85 -2.02
N LYS A 37 -7.94 1.56 -2.02
CA LYS A 37 -8.28 0.61 -0.97
C LYS A 37 -7.25 -0.51 -0.85
N PHE A 38 -6.79 -0.78 0.37
CA PHE A 38 -6.02 -1.97 0.72
C PHE A 38 -6.86 -2.84 1.65
N SER A 39 -7.36 -3.96 1.17
CA SER A 39 -8.13 -4.92 1.98
C SER A 39 -7.21 -6.04 2.45
N LEU A 40 -7.07 -6.23 3.76
CA LEU A 40 -6.31 -7.33 4.35
C LEU A 40 -7.24 -8.38 4.94
N GLN A 41 -7.11 -9.61 4.46
CA GLN A 41 -7.76 -10.81 4.97
C GLN A 41 -6.72 -11.77 5.58
N SER A 42 -7.18 -12.87 6.16
CA SER A 42 -6.32 -13.86 6.85
C SER A 42 -5.33 -14.57 5.91
N ASN A 43 -5.69 -14.75 4.63
CA ASN A 43 -4.92 -15.51 3.64
C ASN A 43 -4.66 -14.76 2.33
N HIS A 44 -5.12 -13.52 2.21
CA HIS A 44 -4.85 -12.69 1.05
C HIS A 44 -4.96 -11.21 1.37
N ALA A 45 -4.50 -10.38 0.44
CA ALA A 45 -4.79 -8.96 0.39
C ALA A 45 -5.25 -8.58 -1.01
N VAL A 46 -6.16 -7.62 -1.08
CA VAL A 46 -6.61 -7.01 -2.34
C VAL A 46 -6.26 -5.52 -2.31
N ILE A 47 -5.50 -5.09 -3.29
CA ILE A 47 -5.13 -3.70 -3.50
C ILE A 47 -5.95 -3.19 -4.68
N THR A 48 -6.67 -2.10 -4.47
CA THR A 48 -7.36 -1.37 -5.53
C THR A 48 -6.62 -0.05 -5.73
N PHE A 49 -6.23 0.23 -6.96
CA PHE A 49 -5.53 1.45 -7.33
C PHE A 49 -6.52 2.54 -7.70
N ALA A 50 -6.15 3.79 -7.44
CA ALA A 50 -6.83 4.95 -7.98
C ALA A 50 -6.59 5.01 -9.51
N PRO A 51 -7.50 5.62 -10.30
CA PRO A 51 -7.41 5.60 -11.76
C PRO A 51 -6.10 6.18 -12.32
N ASP A 52 -5.56 7.23 -11.71
CA ASP A 52 -4.28 7.85 -12.04
C ASP A 52 -3.10 6.91 -11.76
N ALA A 53 -3.09 6.27 -10.60
CA ALA A 53 -2.07 5.29 -10.23
C ALA A 53 -2.14 4.04 -11.12
N ALA A 54 -3.33 3.56 -11.47
CA ALA A 54 -3.52 2.43 -12.36
C ALA A 54 -2.86 2.68 -13.72
N GLN A 55 -2.95 3.89 -14.27
CA GLN A 55 -2.27 4.26 -15.53
C GLN A 55 -0.74 4.15 -15.42
N VAL A 56 -0.16 4.65 -14.32
CA VAL A 56 1.29 4.53 -14.04
C VAL A 56 1.70 3.08 -13.83
N LEU A 57 0.83 2.26 -13.25
CA LEU A 57 1.04 0.85 -12.95
C LEU A 57 0.66 -0.10 -14.10
N GLY A 58 0.67 0.39 -15.35
CA GLY A 58 0.44 -0.42 -16.54
C GLY A 58 -1.03 -0.82 -16.77
N GLY A 59 -1.97 0.02 -16.35
CA GLY A 59 -3.41 -0.23 -16.42
C GLY A 59 -3.93 -1.20 -15.34
N MET A 60 -3.12 -1.51 -14.34
CA MET A 60 -3.51 -2.42 -13.27
C MET A 60 -4.45 -1.73 -12.28
N GLU A 61 -5.74 -2.03 -12.37
CA GLU A 61 -6.77 -1.48 -11.47
C GLU A 61 -6.77 -2.16 -10.10
N ALA A 62 -6.42 -3.44 -10.05
CA ALA A 62 -6.37 -4.21 -8.82
C ALA A 62 -5.28 -5.29 -8.83
N LEU A 63 -4.74 -5.58 -7.64
CA LEU A 63 -3.78 -6.65 -7.40
C LEU A 63 -4.25 -7.52 -6.23
N THR A 64 -4.31 -8.83 -6.43
CA THR A 64 -4.56 -9.79 -5.35
C THR A 64 -3.26 -10.51 -4.99
N ILE A 65 -2.92 -10.51 -3.71
CA ILE A 65 -1.75 -11.19 -3.17
C ILE A 65 -2.24 -12.28 -2.22
N SER A 66 -2.01 -13.53 -2.59
CA SER A 66 -2.33 -14.69 -1.73
C SER A 66 -1.12 -15.09 -0.89
N PHE A 67 -1.36 -15.47 0.35
CA PHE A 67 -0.31 -15.90 1.27
C PHE A 67 -0.84 -16.89 2.30
N GLN A 68 0.07 -17.63 2.93
CA GLN A 68 -0.22 -18.48 4.08
C GLN A 68 0.65 -18.02 5.23
N LEU A 69 0.02 -17.38 6.22
CA LEU A 69 0.69 -16.85 7.40
C LEU A 69 0.11 -17.51 8.65
N THR A 70 0.97 -17.68 9.66
CA THR A 70 0.47 -17.97 11.01
C THR A 70 -0.26 -16.74 11.56
N ALA A 71 -1.10 -16.94 12.58
CA ALA A 71 -1.81 -15.84 13.23
C ALA A 71 -0.84 -14.75 13.76
N SER A 72 0.33 -15.14 14.29
CA SER A 72 1.34 -14.19 14.75
C SER A 72 1.94 -13.36 13.61
N LYS A 73 2.24 -13.98 12.46
CA LYS A 73 2.77 -13.28 11.29
C LYS A 73 1.73 -12.41 10.60
N HIS A 74 0.47 -12.83 10.60
CA HIS A 74 -0.64 -11.99 10.15
C HIS A 74 -0.78 -10.73 11.02
N LEU A 75 -0.68 -10.88 12.34
CA LEU A 75 -0.71 -9.74 13.26
C LEU A 75 0.48 -8.79 13.06
N GLU A 76 1.68 -9.32 12.82
CA GLU A 76 2.85 -8.51 12.46
C GLU A 76 2.61 -7.75 11.15
N LEU A 77 2.10 -8.40 10.12
CA LEU A 77 1.75 -7.77 8.84
C LEU A 77 0.71 -6.65 9.03
N ARG A 78 -0.36 -6.90 9.78
CA ARG A 78 -1.37 -5.88 10.12
C ARG A 78 -0.74 -4.66 10.78
N LYS A 79 0.16 -4.85 11.74
CA LYS A 79 0.86 -3.74 12.42
C LYS A 79 1.78 -2.97 11.47
N ALA A 80 2.52 -3.67 10.62
CA ALA A 80 3.41 -3.05 9.64
C ALA A 80 2.62 -2.21 8.64
N LEU A 81 1.54 -2.76 8.07
CA LEU A 81 0.66 -2.05 7.15
C LEU A 81 -0.04 -0.86 7.81
N GLY A 82 -0.43 -0.97 9.08
CA GLY A 82 -1.00 0.14 9.84
C GLY A 82 -0.06 1.34 9.94
N ARG A 83 1.24 1.11 10.09
CA ARG A 83 2.26 2.18 10.08
C ARG A 83 2.46 2.76 8.68
N VAL A 84 2.54 1.90 7.67
CA VAL A 84 2.71 2.34 6.27
C VAL A 84 1.54 3.22 5.82
N PHE A 85 0.30 2.83 6.15
CA PHE A 85 -0.92 3.53 5.74
C PHE A 85 -1.46 4.52 6.78
N GLU A 86 -0.64 4.94 7.75
CA GLU A 86 -1.09 5.86 8.79
C GLU A 86 -1.66 7.17 8.20
N GLY A 87 -2.87 7.57 8.58
CA GLY A 87 -3.49 8.79 8.07
C GLY A 87 -3.96 8.75 6.59
N SER A 88 -3.72 7.67 5.84
CA SER A 88 -4.22 7.57 4.45
C SER A 88 -5.69 7.16 4.36
N GLY A 89 -6.21 6.48 5.38
CA GLY A 89 -7.59 5.98 5.42
C GLY A 89 -7.88 4.82 4.45
N CYS A 90 -6.89 4.30 3.71
CA CYS A 90 -7.13 3.29 2.68
C CYS A 90 -7.01 1.84 3.18
N LEU A 91 -6.44 1.60 4.37
CA LEU A 91 -6.31 0.26 4.95
C LEU A 91 -7.62 -0.21 5.59
N VAL A 92 -8.19 -1.29 5.05
CA VAL A 92 -9.35 -1.99 5.59
C VAL A 92 -8.92 -3.37 6.04
N VAL A 93 -9.00 -3.63 7.34
CA VAL A 93 -8.73 -4.96 7.91
C VAL A 93 -10.07 -5.63 8.14
N ALA A 94 -10.30 -6.78 7.51
CA ALA A 94 -11.43 -7.62 7.86
C ALA A 94 -11.12 -8.31 9.19
N ASP A 95 -12.02 -8.18 10.17
CA ASP A 95 -11.97 -9.03 11.36
C ASP A 95 -12.25 -10.48 10.93
N ALA A 96 -11.39 -11.39 11.41
CA ALA A 96 -11.47 -12.83 11.13
C ALA A 96 -12.58 -13.49 11.94
#